data_AF-A0A8T5FEH4-F1
#
_entry.id   AF-A0A8T5FEH4-F1
#
_cell.length_a   1.000
_cell.length_b   1.000
_cell.length_c   1.000
_cell.angle_alpha   90.00
_cell.angle_beta   90.00
_cell.angle_gamma   90.00
#
_symmetry.space_group_name_H-M   'P 1'
#
loop_
_entity.id
_entity.type
_entity.pdbx_description
1 polymer ?
#
loop_
_entity_poly.entity_id
_entity_poly.type
_entity_poly.pdbx_seq_one_letter_code
_entity_poly.pdbx_strand_id
1 'polypeptide(L)' 'MEREQTVSITKLVAYLLIIAGIAILSVTIMYFLTSPISWLSYVGIIVGGLMLNIGAAAIFFIKKLKLDIK' A
#
# COMPACT_ATOMS: atom_id res chain seq x y z
N MET A 1 0.86 19.70 14.97
CA MET A 1 2.01 19.09 14.30
C MET A 1 2.52 20.05 13.25
N GLU A 2 3.84 20.22 13.15
CA GLU A 2 4.42 20.96 12.04
C GLU A 2 4.08 20.25 10.72
N ARG A 3 3.79 21.03 9.67
CA ARG A 3 3.41 20.52 8.34
C ARG A 3 4.42 19.50 7.82
N GLU A 4 5.71 19.76 8.03
CA GLU A 4 6.82 18.89 7.65
C GLU A 4 6.76 17.52 8.34
N GLN A 5 6.49 17.50 9.65
CA GLN A 5 6.33 16.26 10.41
C GLN A 5 5.14 15.44 9.89
N THR A 6 4.03 16.09 9.56
CA THR A 6 2.83 15.44 9.02
C THR A 6 3.12 14.78 7.66
N VAL A 7 3.82 15.49 6.77
CA VAL A 7 4.20 14.97 5.45
C VAL A 7 5.18 13.80 5.57
N SER A 8 6.15 13.89 6.50
CA SER A 8 7.10 12.80 6.76
C SER A 8 6.39 11.52 7.22
N ILE A 9 5.47 11.63 8.19
CA ILE A 9 4.67 10.48 8.66
C ILE A 9 3.79 9.93 7.53
N THR A 10 3.18 10.80 6.73
CA THR A 10 2.33 10.36 5.61
C THR A 10 3.14 9.58 4.56
N LYS A 11 4.37 10.01 4.24
CA LYS A 11 5.28 9.24 3.37
C LYS A 11 5.59 7.88 3.98
N LEU A 12 5.95 7.82 5.27
CA LEU A 12 6.25 6.57 5.96
C LEU A 12 5.08 5.58 5.90
N VAL A 13 3.87 6.05 6.24
CA VAL A 13 2.64 5.24 6.21
C VAL A 13 2.36 4.74 4.79
N ALA A 14 2.54 5.59 3.78
CA ALA A 14 2.35 5.19 2.39
C ALA A 14 3.31 4.08 1.95
N TYR A 15 4.59 4.17 2.32
CA TYR A 15 5.57 3.11 2.05
C TYR A 15 5.21 1.80 2.78
N LEU A 16 4.78 1.87 4.03
CA LEU A 16 4.33 0.69 4.78
C LEU A 16 3.11 0.03 4.13
N LEU A 17 2.15 0.82 3.66
CA LEU A 17 0.99 0.34 2.90
C LEU A 17 1.40 -0.40 1.62
N ILE A 18 2.37 0.14 0.87
CA ILE A 18 2.87 -0.51 -0.34
C ILE A 18 3.53 -1.85 0.03
N ILE A 19 4.41 -1.86 1.04
CA ILE A 19 5.11 -3.09 1.46
C ILE A 19 4.11 -4.15 1.93
N ALA A 20 3.13 -3.76 2.74
CA ALA A 20 2.07 -4.66 3.21
C ALA A 20 1.23 -5.21 2.04
N GLY A 21 0.87 -4.35 1.08
CA GLY A 21 0.16 -4.76 -0.13
C GLY A 21 0.94 -5.79 -0.96
N ILE A 22 2.24 -5.55 -1.19
CA ILE A 22 3.12 -6.51 -1.89
C ILE A 22 3.18 -7.84 -1.13
N ALA A 23 3.33 -7.80 0.19
CA ALA A 23 3.42 -9.00 1.02
C ALA A 23 2.13 -9.85 0.93
N ILE A 24 0.96 -9.21 1.08
CA ILE A 24 -0.34 -9.88 0.98
C ILE A 24 -0.53 -10.51 -0.40
N LEU A 25 -0.20 -9.79 -1.49
CA LEU A 25 -0.31 -10.34 -2.83
C LEU A 25 0.66 -11.50 -3.04
N SER A 26 1.90 -11.39 -2.56
CA SER A 26 2.90 -12.47 -2.66
C SER A 26 2.43 -13.73 -1.94
N VAL A 27 1.90 -13.60 -0.73
CA VAL A 27 1.34 -14.73 0.04
C VAL A 27 0.13 -15.32 -0.68
N THR A 28 -0.75 -14.47 -1.22
CA THR A 28 -1.95 -14.94 -1.93
C THR A 28 -1.58 -15.69 -3.22
N ILE A 29 -0.56 -15.25 -3.94
CA ILE A 29 -0.03 -15.93 -5.13
C ILE A 29 0.60 -17.28 -4.74
N MET A 30 1.44 -17.32 -3.70
CA MET A 30 2.01 -18.59 -3.20
C MET A 30 0.94 -19.58 -2.78
N TYR A 31 -0.11 -19.10 -2.09
CA TYR A 31 -1.23 -19.93 -1.69
C TYR A 31 -1.94 -20.53 -2.91
N PHE A 32 -2.17 -19.75 -3.97
CA PHE A 32 -2.79 -20.24 -5.21
C PHE A 32 -1.97 -21.33 -5.92
N LEU A 33 -0.64 -21.32 -5.78
CA LEU A 33 0.22 -22.38 -6.32
C LEU A 33 0.06 -23.73 -5.58
N THR A 34 -0.46 -23.72 -4.35
CA THR A 34 -0.52 -24.91 -3.48
C THR A 34 -1.95 -25.36 -3.18
N SER A 35 -2.94 -24.51 -3.44
CA SER A 35 -4.34 -24.78 -3.12
C SER A 35 -5.30 -24.13 -4.12
N PRO A 36 -6.47 -24.73 -4.39
CA PRO A 36 -7.51 -24.10 -5.19
C PRO A 36 -7.93 -22.74 -4.62
N ILE A 37 -8.38 -21.84 -5.50
CA ILE A 37 -8.86 -20.51 -5.09
C ILE A 37 -10.02 -20.67 -4.11
N SER A 38 -9.86 -20.06 -2.95
CA SER A 38 -10.91 -19.94 -1.96
C SER A 38 -11.38 -18.49 -1.86
N TRP A 39 -12.50 -18.28 -1.16
CA TRP A 39 -13.00 -16.94 -0.82
C TRP A 39 -11.92 -16.04 -0.20
N LEU A 40 -11.06 -16.61 0.67
CA LEU A 40 -9.95 -15.90 1.32
C LEU A 40 -8.94 -15.34 0.30
N SER A 41 -8.71 -16.03 -0.81
CA SER A 41 -7.80 -15.58 -1.86
C SER A 41 -8.32 -14.33 -2.57
N TYR A 42 -9.63 -14.25 -2.82
CA TYR A 42 -10.24 -13.05 -3.40
C TYR A 42 -10.11 -11.84 -2.47
N VAL A 43 -10.36 -12.05 -1.17
CA VAL A 43 -10.16 -11.01 -0.16
C VAL A 43 -8.70 -10.55 -0.13
N GLY A 44 -7.73 -11.47 -0.18
CA GLY A 44 -6.31 -11.15 -0.23
C GLY A 44 -5.93 -10.29 -1.44
N ILE A 45 -6.43 -10.62 -2.64
CA ILE A 45 -6.18 -9.85 -3.86
C ILE A 45 -6.78 -8.44 -3.75
N ILE A 46 -8.03 -8.32 -3.31
CA ILE A 46 -8.72 -7.03 -3.20
C ILE A 46 -8.01 -6.15 -2.17
N VAL A 47 -7.72 -6.67 -0.98
CA VAL A 47 -7.05 -5.92 0.10
C VAL A 47 -5.64 -5.53 -0.32
N GLY A 48 -4.86 -6.46 -0.88
CA GLY A 48 -3.52 -6.19 -1.36
C GLY A 48 -3.50 -5.12 -2.46
N GLY A 49 -4.41 -5.21 -3.43
CA GLY A 49 -4.57 -4.22 -4.48
C GLY A 49 -4.98 -2.83 -3.95
N LEU A 50 -5.90 -2.77 -2.99
CA LEU A 50 -6.31 -1.52 -2.34
C LEU A 50 -5.13 -0.86 -1.62
N MET A 51 -4.37 -1.64 -0.86
CA MET A 51 -3.21 -1.13 -0.12
C MET A 51 -2.15 -0.53 -1.04
N LEU A 52 -1.86 -1.19 -2.17
CA LEU A 52 -0.95 -0.66 -3.19
C LEU A 52 -1.45 0.65 -3.79
N ASN A 53 -2.72 0.70 -4.20
CA ASN A 53 -3.29 1.87 -4.84
C ASN A 53 -3.32 3.08 -3.88
N ILE A 54 -3.72 2.88 -2.62
CA ILE A 54 -3.75 3.94 -1.62
C ILE A 54 -2.35 4.45 -1.32
N GLY A 55 -1.39 3.55 -1.07
CA GLY A 55 0.00 3.93 -0.81
C GLY A 55 0.64 4.68 -1.99
N ALA A 56 0.42 4.20 -3.22
CA ALA A 56 0.89 4.88 -4.43
C ALA A 56 0.23 6.25 -4.62
N ALA A 57 -1.08 6.34 -4.44
CA ALA A 57 -1.82 7.61 -4.55
C ALA A 57 -1.34 8.63 -3.52
N ALA A 58 -1.11 8.23 -2.26
CA ALA A 58 -0.60 9.10 -1.22
C ALA A 58 0.76 9.71 -1.60
N ILE A 59 1.70 8.89 -2.10
CA ILE A 59 3.02 9.38 -2.57
C ILE A 59 2.86 10.31 -3.78
N PHE A 60 1.99 9.94 -4.72
CA PHE A 60 1.71 10.75 -5.90
C PHE A 60 1.17 12.14 -5.51
N PHE A 61 0.21 12.20 -4.59
CA PHE A 61 -0.34 13.47 -4.11
C PHE A 61 0.69 14.32 -3.38
N ILE A 62 1.54 13.72 -2.54
CA ILE A 62 2.62 14.45 -1.85
C ILE A 62 3.55 15.13 -2.86
N LYS A 63 3.97 14.39 -3.90
CA LYS A 63 4.83 14.93 -4.97
C LYS A 63 4.10 15.98 -5.81
N LYS A 64 2.87 15.70 -6.23
CA LYS A 64 2.06 16.57 -7.09
C LYS A 64 1.77 17.92 -6.42
N LEU A 65 1.48 17.90 -5.12
CA LEU A 65 1.17 19.08 -4.33
C LEU A 65 2.42 19.76 -3.74
N LYS A 66 3.62 19.26 -4.05
CA LYS A 66 4.91 19.78 -3.52
C LYS A 66 4.88 19.91 -1.99
N LEU A 67 4.21 18.97 -1.31
CA LEU A 67 4.03 19.04 0.14
C LEU A 67 5.33 18.80 0.91
N ASP A 68 6.34 18.26 0.24
CA ASP A 68 7.67 18.01 0.78
C ASP A 68 8.67 19.15 0.52
N ILE A 69 8.26 20.23 -0.14
CA ILE A 69 9.08 21.42 -0.36
C ILE A 69 8.79 22.43 0.77
N LYS A 70 9.86 23.01 1.31
CA LYS A 70 9.84 24.00 2.40
C LYS A 70 9.36 25.37 1.90
#